data_AF-A0A9E2YAS8-F1
#
_entry.id   AF-A0A9E2YAS8-F1
#
_cell.length_a   1.000
_cell.length_b   1.000
_cell.length_c   1.000
_cell.angle_alpha   90.00
_cell.angle_beta   90.00
_cell.angle_gamma   90.00
#
_symmetry.space_group_name_H-M   'P 1'
#
loop_
_entity.id
_entity.type
_entity.pdbx_description
1 polymer ?
#
loop_
_entity_poly.entity_id
_entity_poly.type
_entity_poly.pdbx_seq_one_letter_code
_entity_poly.pdbx_strand_id
1 'polypeptide(L)' 'MTHEEAVLLLESLARIPTCAVTRELVLSAVRLGHRYQISYWDAAIIAAAKEMGCAMLYSEDLNPGQTYGDVIIVNPFAG' A
#
# COMPACT_ATOMS: atom_id res chain seq x y z
N MET A 1 -5.64 -10.41 23.09
CA MET A 1 -4.52 -9.51 22.79
C MET A 1 -4.54 -8.38 23.81
N THR A 2 -3.60 -8.39 24.74
CA THR A 2 -3.34 -7.25 25.63
C THR A 2 -2.62 -6.15 24.86
N HIS A 3 -2.54 -4.94 25.42
CA HIS A 3 -1.78 -3.85 24.80
C HIS A 3 -0.30 -4.21 24.61
N GLU A 4 0.28 -4.90 25.60
CA GLU A 4 1.67 -5.36 25.57
C GLU A 4 1.90 -6.42 24.47
N GLU A 5 1.01 -7.39 24.34
CA GLU A 5 1.04 -8.37 23.24
C GLU A 5 0.96 -7.69 21.86
N ALA A 6 0.16 -6.62 21.74
CA ALA A 6 0.04 -5.87 20.49
C ALA A 6 1.34 -5.14 20.12
N VAL A 7 2.02 -4.52 21.10
CA VAL A 7 3.31 -3.85 20.85
C VAL A 7 4.37 -4.86 20.41
N LEU A 8 4.48 -6.01 21.07
CA LEU A 8 5.43 -7.06 20.68
C LEU A 8 5.19 -7.56 19.25
N LEU A 9 3.92 -7.70 18.85
CA LEU A 9 3.58 -8.05 17.48
C LEU A 9 4.02 -6.97 16.49
N LEU A 10 3.79 -5.69 16.80
CA LEU A 10 4.21 -4.57 15.95
C LEU A 10 5.73 -4.50 15.80
N GLU A 11 6.49 -4.70 16.88
CA GLU A 11 7.96 -4.78 16.82
C GLU A 11 8.44 -5.94 15.95
N SER A 12 7.71 -7.07 15.97
CA SER A 12 8.01 -8.20 15.12
C SER A 12 7.81 -7.89 13.63
N LEU A 13 6.80 -7.08 13.30
CA LEU A 13 6.48 -6.63 11.95
C LEU A 13 7.44 -5.53 11.47
N ALA A 14 8.02 -4.75 12.38
CA ALA A 14 8.96 -3.68 12.05
C ALA A 14 10.26 -4.17 11.37
N ARG A 15 10.49 -5.49 11.32
CA ARG A 15 11.57 -6.10 10.51
C ARG A 15 11.28 -6.08 9.00
N ILE A 16 10.03 -5.91 8.61
CA ILE A 16 9.62 -5.78 7.22
C ILE A 16 9.92 -4.33 6.78
N PRO A 17 10.53 -4.12 5.60
CA PRO A 17 10.78 -2.77 5.10
C PRO A 17 9.51 -1.93 5.05
N THR A 18 9.60 -0.69 5.50
CA THR A 18 8.49 0.28 5.47
C THR A 18 8.84 1.48 4.60
N CYS A 19 7.80 2.11 4.06
CA CYS A 19 7.92 3.36 3.30
C CYS A 19 7.43 4.52 4.17
N ALA A 20 8.25 5.57 4.28
CA ALA A 20 7.86 6.78 5.00
C ALA A 20 6.86 7.60 4.17
N VAL A 21 5.87 8.20 4.83
CA VAL A 21 4.94 9.13 4.17
C VAL A 21 5.61 10.49 4.04
N THR A 22 6.28 10.71 2.91
CA THR A 22 6.92 12.00 2.57
C THR A 22 5.94 12.94 1.89
N ARG A 23 6.29 14.24 1.82
CA ARG A 23 5.51 15.23 1.06
C ARG A 23 5.36 14.82 -0.41
N GLU A 24 6.42 14.30 -0.99
CA GLU A 24 6.49 13.87 -2.38
C GLU A 24 5.55 12.69 -2.63
N LEU A 25 5.51 11.72 -1.70
CA LEU A 25 4.57 10.60 -1.70
C LEU A 25 3.13 11.10 -1.62
N VAL A 26 2.82 12.01 -0.70
CA VAL A 26 1.47 12.59 -0.56
C VAL A 26 1.01 13.26 -1.85
N LEU A 27 1.88 14.06 -2.49
CA LEU A 27 1.56 14.69 -3.77
C LEU A 27 1.39 13.67 -4.90
N SER A 28 2.16 12.58 -4.88
CA SER A 28 2.01 11.46 -5.81
C SER A 28 0.65 10.76 -5.62
N ALA A 29 0.28 10.48 -4.37
CA ALA A 29 -0.98 9.86 -3.99
C ALA A 29 -2.18 10.71 -4.45
N VAL A 30 -2.16 12.03 -4.24
CA VAL A 30 -3.24 12.92 -4.71
C VAL A 30 -3.41 12.84 -6.23
N ARG A 31 -2.31 12.85 -6.98
CA ARG A 31 -2.35 12.70 -8.45
C ARG A 31 -2.89 11.34 -8.89
N LEU A 32 -2.48 10.26 -8.22
CA LEU A 32 -2.95 8.91 -8.50
C LEU A 32 -4.44 8.75 -8.18
N GLY A 33 -4.89 9.26 -7.03
CA GLY A 33 -6.30 9.24 -6.62
C GLY A 33 -7.19 9.94 -7.63
N HIS A 34 -6.78 11.14 -8.08
CA HIS A 34 -7.48 11.84 -9.15
C HIS A 34 -7.44 11.08 -10.49
N ARG A 35 -6.30 10.50 -10.88
CA ARG A 35 -6.17 9.79 -12.17
C ARG A 35 -7.03 8.53 -12.22
N TYR A 36 -7.03 7.74 -11.14
CA TYR A 36 -7.64 6.42 -11.10
C TYR A 36 -8.99 6.40 -10.38
N GLN A 37 -9.46 7.55 -9.87
CA GLN A 37 -10.73 7.69 -9.17
C GLN A 37 -10.86 6.74 -7.97
N ILE A 38 -9.78 6.65 -7.19
CA ILE A 38 -9.69 5.85 -5.96
C ILE A 38 -9.50 6.77 -4.76
N SER A 39 -9.70 6.22 -3.56
CA SER A 39 -9.50 6.99 -2.32
C SER A 39 -8.05 7.47 -2.19
N TYR A 40 -7.85 8.54 -1.42
CA TYR A 40 -6.50 9.02 -1.10
C TYR A 40 -5.64 7.92 -0.44
N TRP A 41 -6.24 7.12 0.45
CA TRP A 41 -5.52 6.08 1.20
C TRP A 41 -5.02 4.96 0.28
N ASP A 42 -5.87 4.48 -0.63
CA ASP A 42 -5.48 3.49 -1.63
C ASP A 42 -4.39 4.03 -2.55
N ALA A 43 -4.54 5.28 -3.00
CA ALA A 43 -3.56 5.95 -3.83
C ALA A 43 -2.21 6.15 -3.11
N ALA A 44 -2.21 6.37 -1.80
CA ALA A 44 -1.00 6.48 -0.99
C ALA A 44 -0.28 5.13 -0.85
N ILE A 45 -1.02 4.03 -0.67
CA ILE A 45 -0.45 2.67 -0.65
C ILE A 45 0.16 2.35 -2.02
N ILE A 46 -0.52 2.67 -3.12
CA ILE A 46 0.02 2.48 -4.48
C ILE A 46 1.27 3.36 -4.70
N ALA A 47 1.26 4.62 -4.25
CA ALA A 47 2.43 5.50 -4.35
C ALA A 47 3.63 4.91 -3.59
N ALA A 48 3.42 4.42 -2.36
CA ALA A 48 4.44 3.75 -1.56
C ALA A 48 4.97 2.49 -2.24
N ALA A 49 4.09 1.66 -2.81
CA ALA A 49 4.46 0.46 -3.55
C ALA A 49 5.39 0.80 -4.73
N LYS A 50 5.05 1.86 -5.47
CA LYS A 50 5.91 2.36 -6.57
C LYS A 50 7.26 2.88 -6.07
N GLU A 51 7.28 3.63 -4.97
CA GLU A 51 8.52 4.18 -4.40
C GLU A 51 9.46 3.08 -3.88
N MET A 52 8.90 1.99 -3.34
CA MET A 52 9.64 0.80 -2.93
C MET A 52 10.01 -0.15 -4.09
N GLY A 53 9.60 0.17 -5.33
CA GLY A 53 9.88 -0.67 -6.50
C GLY A 53 9.08 -1.98 -6.54
N CYS A 54 7.94 -2.06 -5.85
CA CYS A 54 7.08 -3.23 -5.85
C CYS A 54 6.37 -3.34 -7.21
N ALA A 55 6.49 -4.49 -7.88
CA ALA A 55 5.72 -4.79 -9.08
C ALA A 55 4.29 -5.26 -8.78
N MET A 56 4.07 -5.79 -7.57
CA MET A 56 2.78 -6.34 -7.12
C MET A 56 2.38 -5.70 -5.80
N LEU A 57 1.09 -5.40 -5.66
CA LEU A 57 0.47 -4.94 -4.42
C LEU A 57 -0.66 -5.89 -4.04
N TYR A 58 -0.59 -6.45 -2.83
CA TYR A 58 -1.67 -7.28 -2.30
C TYR A 58 -2.77 -6.40 -1.69
N SER A 59 -4.01 -6.58 -2.14
CA SER A 59 -5.16 -5.85 -1.62
C SER A 59 -6.46 -6.64 -1.84
N GLU A 60 -7.33 -6.64 -0.84
CA GLU A 60 -8.68 -7.21 -0.93
C GLU A 60 -9.71 -6.21 -1.49
N ASP A 61 -9.48 -4.92 -1.26
CA ASP A 61 -10.41 -3.84 -1.62
C ASP A 61 -10.23 -3.33 -3.05
N LEU A 62 -9.01 -3.42 -3.60
CA LEU A 62 -8.72 -2.98 -4.95
C LEU A 62 -9.05 -4.07 -5.98
N ASN A 63 -9.45 -3.63 -7.17
CA ASN A 63 -9.80 -4.52 -8.28
C ASN A 63 -8.63 -5.46 -8.64
N PRO A 64 -8.78 -6.79 -8.47
CA PRO A 64 -7.72 -7.74 -8.77
C PRO A 64 -7.38 -7.74 -10.27
N GLY A 65 -6.09 -7.84 -10.60
CA GLY A 65 -5.60 -7.80 -11.99
C GLY A 65 -5.55 -6.40 -12.61
N GLN A 66 -6.10 -5.37 -11.96
CA GLN A 66 -5.94 -3.99 -12.40
C GLN A 66 -4.49 -3.51 -12.16
N THR A 67 -4.00 -2.67 -13.06
CA THR A 67 -2.68 -2.03 -12.94
C THR A 67 -2.80 -0.53 -12.64
N TYR A 68 -1.97 -0.05 -11.70
CA TYR A 68 -1.86 1.36 -11.34
C TYR A 68 -0.45 1.86 -11.67
N GLY A 69 -0.24 2.15 -12.96
CA GLY A 69 1.11 2.28 -13.51
C GLY A 69 1.71 0.89 -13.65
N ASP A 70 2.88 0.67 -13.05
CA ASP A 70 3.62 -0.58 -13.15
C ASP A 70 3.32 -1.56 -11.99
N VAL A 71 2.36 -1.22 -11.13
CA VAL A 71 1.94 -2.04 -9.98
C VAL A 71 0.66 -2.79 -10.34
N ILE A 72 0.70 -4.13 -10.31
CA ILE A 72 -0.50 -4.97 -10.46
C ILE A 72 -1.10 -5.34 -9.11
N ILE A 73 -2.42 -5.30 -9.02
CA ILE A 73 -3.14 -5.72 -7.81
C ILE A 73 -3.35 -7.22 -7.81
N VAL A 74 -3.00 -7.85 -6.69
CA VAL A 74 -3.26 -9.26 -6.42
C VAL A 74 -4.16 -9.36 -5.19
N ASN A 75 -5.28 -10.07 -5.29
CA ASN A 75 -6.09 -10.34 -4.11
C ASN A 75 -5.53 -11.58 -3.39
N PRO A 76 -5.06 -11.46 -2.14
CA PRO A 76 -4.45 -12.56 -1.41
C PRO A 76 -5.43 -13.68 -1.03
N PHE A 77 -6.74 -13.45 -1.19
CA PHE A 77 -7.80 -14.41 -0.89
C PHE A 77 -8.41 -15.05 -2.15
N ALA A 78 -7.81 -14.81 -3.33
CA ALA A 78 -8.34 -15.25 -4.61
C ALA A 78 -8.19 -16.76 -4.92
N GLY A 79 -7.54 -17.55 -4.04
CA GLY A 79 -7.45 -19.02 -4.16
C GLY A 79 -6.04 -19.56 -4.29
#